data_AF-A0A0G1TCR8-F1
#
_entry.id   AF-A0A0G1TCR8-F1
#
_cell.length_a   1.000
_cell.length_b   1.000
_cell.length_c   1.000
_cell.angle_alpha   90.00
_cell.angle_beta   90.00
_cell.angle_gamma   90.00
#
_symmetry.space_group_name_H-M   'P 1'
#
loop_
_entity.id
_entity.type
_entity.pdbx_description
1 polymer ?
#
loop_
_entity_poly.entity_id
_entity_poly.type
_entity_poly.pdbx_seq_one_letter_code
_entity_poly.pdbx_strand_id
1 'polypeptide(L)' 'ILIQQLENNLIVPKIMQSATGTKPLVTILVLLIGYTLGGIAGAVLAMPVFLTIQTIVVEYNKN' A
#
# COMPACT_ATOMS: atom_id res chain seq x y z
N ILE A 1 -20.40 -6.83 -9.19
CA ILE A 1 -19.82 -7.28 -7.90
C ILE A 1 -18.60 -8.18 -8.11
N LEU A 2 -18.67 -9.27 -8.90
CA LEU A 2 -17.50 -10.14 -9.17
C LEU A 2 -16.30 -9.41 -9.78
N ILE A 3 -16.54 -8.55 -10.77
CA ILE A 3 -15.48 -7.70 -11.35
C ILE A 3 -14.87 -6.76 -10.32
N GLN A 4 -15.68 -6.23 -9.40
CA GLN A 4 -15.21 -5.30 -8.38
C GLN A 4 -14.36 -5.97 -7.30
N GLN A 5 -14.68 -7.23 -6.98
CA GLN A 5 -13.85 -8.07 -6.11
C GLN A 5 -12.51 -8.41 -6.78
N LEU A 6 -12.52 -8.71 -8.08
CA LEU A 6 -11.30 -8.94 -8.86
C LEU A 6 -10.43 -7.68 -8.94
N GLU A 7 -11.05 -6.53 -9.20
CA GLU A 7 -10.34 -5.25 -9.22
C GLU A 7 -9.70 -4.94 -7.88
N ASN A 8 -10.50 -4.93 -6.81
CA ASN A 8 -10.05 -4.47 -5.50
C ASN A 8 -9.02 -5.42 -4.86
N ASN A 9 -9.11 -6.73 -5.11
CA ASN A 9 -8.23 -7.72 -4.46
C ASN A 9 -6.99 -8.08 -5.29
N LEU A 10 -7.03 -7.96 -6.62
CA LEU A 10 -5.94 -8.44 -7.48
C LEU A 10 -5.41 -7.37 -8.44
N ILE A 11 -6.28 -6.59 -9.08
CA ILE A 11 -5.83 -5.63 -10.12
C ILE A 11 -5.25 -4.38 -9.47
N VAL A 12 -5.97 -3.75 -8.55
CA VAL A 12 -5.54 -2.52 -7.86
C VAL A 12 -4.20 -2.72 -7.12
N PRO A 13 -4.01 -3.77 -6.30
CA PRO A 13 -2.73 -3.99 -5.63
C PRO A 13 -1.58 -4.26 -6.61
N LYS A 14 -1.86 -4.94 -7.73
CA LYS A 14 -0.84 -5.27 -8.74
C LYS A 14 -0.42 -4.04 -9.56
N ILE A 15 -1.35 -3.14 -9.87
CA ILE A 15 -1.03 -1.85 -10.50
C ILE A 15 -0.27 -0.96 -9.53
N MET A 16 -0.71 -0.86 -8.28
CA MET A 16 0.01 -0.12 -7.24
C MET A 16 1.42 -0.66 -7.04
N GLN A 17 1.60 -1.98 -6.99
CA GLN A 17 2.91 -2.62 -6.97
C GLN A 17 3.78 -2.16 -8.15
N SER A 18 3.23 -2.18 -9.36
CA SER A 18 3.97 -1.83 -10.57
C SER A 18 4.35 -0.35 -10.60
N ALA A 19 3.48 0.52 -10.06
CA ALA A 19 3.70 1.96 -9.97
C ALA A 19 4.68 2.37 -8.85
N THR A 20 4.72 1.62 -7.73
CA THR A 20 5.47 1.99 -6.52
C THR A 20 6.67 1.08 -6.23
N GLY A 21 6.83 -0.01 -7.00
CA GLY A 21 7.84 -1.05 -6.78
C GLY A 21 7.58 -1.91 -5.53
N THR A 22 6.42 -1.77 -4.87
CA THR A 22 6.12 -2.44 -3.59
C THR A 22 5.50 -3.82 -3.81
N LYS A 23 5.89 -4.83 -3.03
CA LYS A 23 5.27 -6.17 -3.15
C LYS A 23 3.82 -6.14 -2.63
N PRO A 24 2.85 -6.86 -3.21
CA PRO A 24 1.44 -6.77 -2.82
C PRO A 24 1.21 -7.21 -1.37
N LEU A 25 2.00 -8.17 -0.89
CA LEU A 25 2.05 -8.58 0.51
C LEU A 25 2.38 -7.41 1.44
N VAL A 26 3.31 -6.53 1.05
CA VAL A 26 3.68 -5.35 1.84
C VAL A 26 2.52 -4.37 1.87
N THR A 27 1.86 -4.14 0.73
CA THR A 27 0.65 -3.29 0.66
C THR A 27 -0.44 -3.77 1.62
N ILE A 28 -0.73 -5.08 1.61
CA ILE A 28 -1.73 -5.68 2.51
C ILE A 28 -1.31 -5.51 3.98
N LEU A 29 -0.03 -5.78 4.32
CA LEU A 29 0.47 -5.63 5.69
C LEU A 29 0.38 -4.19 6.20
N VAL A 30 0.77 -3.21 5.37
CA VAL A 30 0.68 -1.79 5.72
C VAL A 30 -0.78 -1.38 5.97
N LEU A 31 -1.71 -1.82 5.11
CA LEU A 31 -3.14 -1.55 5.29
C LEU A 31 -3.68 -2.19 6.58
N LEU A 32 -3.28 -3.43 6.89
CA LEU A 32 -3.67 -4.11 8.13
C LEU A 32 -3.12 -3.40 9.36
N ILE A 33 -1.85 -2.99 9.35
CA ILE A 33 -1.23 -2.24 10.45
C ILE A 33 -1.99 -0.91 10.65
N GLY A 34 -2.22 -0.15 9.59
CA GLY A 34 -3.02 1.07 9.66
C GLY A 34 -4.43 0.83 10.19
N TYR A 35 -5.07 -0.24 9.75
CA TYR A 35 -6.39 -0.64 10.24
C TYR A 35 -6.38 -0.94 11.73
N THR A 36 -5.38 -1.66 12.22
CA THR A 36 -5.27 -1.97 13.66
C THR A 36 -4.99 -0.74 14.52
N LEU A 37 -4.28 0.26 14.00
CA LEU A 37 -3.92 1.46 14.75
C LEU A 37 -5.03 2.53 14.79
N GLY A 38 -5.77 2.69 13.70
CA GLY A 38 -6.74 3.79 13.56
C GLY A 38 -8.05 3.39 12.88
N GLY A 39 -8.35 2.09 12.82
CA GLY A 39 -9.52 1.56 12.09
C GLY A 39 -9.47 1.92 10.60
N ILE A 40 -10.64 2.20 10.03
CA ILE A 40 -10.75 2.55 8.60
C ILE A 40 -9.91 3.80 8.26
N ALA A 41 -9.92 4.82 9.13
CA ALA A 41 -9.15 6.04 8.91
C ALA A 41 -7.63 5.76 8.89
N GLY A 42 -7.16 4.92 9.81
CA GLY A 42 -5.77 4.48 9.85
C GLY A 42 -5.37 3.67 8.61
N ALA A 43 -6.25 2.81 8.10
CA ALA A 43 -6.01 2.06 6.87
C ALA A 43 -5.87 2.98 5.64
N VAL A 44 -6.74 4.00 5.53
CA VAL A 44 -6.69 4.98 4.43
C VAL A 44 -5.39 5.79 4.46
N LEU A 45 -4.93 6.19 5.66
CA LEU A 45 -3.68 6.95 5.82
C LEU A 45 -2.42 6.08 5.75
N ALA A 46 -2.52 4.76 5.93
CA ALA A 46 -1.35 3.88 5.95
C ALA A 46 -0.57 3.88 4.64
N MET A 47 -1.29 3.83 3.51
CA MET A 47 -0.68 3.85 2.18
C MET A 47 0.14 5.11 1.89
N PRO A 48 -0.43 6.33 1.99
CA PRO A 48 0.33 7.55 1.72
C PRO A 48 1.53 7.69 2.66
N VAL A 49 1.38 7.39 3.97
CA VAL A 49 2.48 7.45 4.93
C VAL A 49 3.61 6.47 4.56
N PHE A 50 3.25 5.24 4.22
CA PHE A 50 4.23 4.23 3.81
C PHE A 50 4.99 4.64 2.55
N LEU A 51 4.30 5.16 1.54
CA LEU A 51 4.94 5.63 0.30
C LEU A 51 5.86 6.82 0.54
N THR A 52 5.47 7.77 1.42
CA THR A 52 6.35 8.88 1.79
C THR A 52 7.64 8.38 2.45
N ILE A 53 7.53 7.48 3.43
CA ILE A 53 8.70 6.90 4.12
C ILE A 53 9.55 6.10 3.13
N GLN A 54 8.92 5.26 2.31
CA GLN A 54 9.62 4.44 1.32
C GLN A 54 10.40 5.30 0.34
N THR A 55 9.80 6.38 -0.17
CA THR A 55 10.45 7.29 -1.12
C THR A 55 11.68 7.95 -0.49
N ILE A 56 11.56 8.42 0.76
CA ILE A 56 12.69 9.02 1.50
C ILE A 56 13.82 7.99 1.69
N VAL A 57 13.49 6.77 2.11
CA VAL A 57 14.48 5.70 2.33
C VAL A 57 15.18 5.30 1.03
N VAL A 58 14.43 5.18 -0.07
CA VAL A 58 14.98 4.84 -1.39
C VAL A 58 15.90 5.96 -1.88
N GLU A 59 15.51 7.22 -1.72
CA GLU A 59 16.33 8.38 -2.11
C GLU A 59 17.63 8.46 -1.29
N TYR A 60 17.56 8.19 0.02
CA TYR A 60 18.74 8.20 0.88
C TYR A 60 19.72 7.08 0.54
N ASN A 61 19.22 5.88 0.20
CA ASN A 61 20.06 4.72 -0.14
C ASN A 61 20.62 4.78 -1.58
N LYS A 62 20.17 5.73 -2.39
CA LYS A 62 20.62 5.93 -3.77
C LYS A 62 21.76 6.96 -3.87
N ASN A 63 22.00 7.73 -2.80
CA ASN A 63 23.15 8.63 -2.63
C ASN A 63 24.25 7.94 -1.80
#